data_AF-T0LY51-F1
#
_entry.id   AF-T0LY51-F1
#
_cell.length_a   1.000
_cell.length_b   1.000
_cell.length_c   1.000
_cell.angle_alpha   90.00
_cell.angle_beta   90.00
_cell.angle_gamma   90.00
#
_symmetry.space_group_name_H-M   'P 1'
#
loop_
_entity.id
_entity.type
_entity.pdbx_description
1 polymer ?
#
loop_
_entity_poly.entity_id
_entity_poly.type
_entity_poly.pdbx_seq_one_letter_code
_entity_poly.pdbx_strand_id
1 'polypeptide(L)'
;MPNEKKENMIEKIMNEPQPIPRKVPDYMRSKGGGWFWTGAMVMFAFLYEVITGLILLLYYEPSNAYASTEAFLSSTPFGSFILTTHLYGAYAMVVLVYIHLLRNLYEGAYKHPRESQWLTGVLLLVTTLGAGFFGYSMSGDVLSADATDVGRGIAGGFPVIGNWILGIFFGNGTQLSLFSRMLAWHIILVAVIGLLFAVHFFMAEYNTIMPKREESGYKAPAIDHDDGSYKPWYPYNLVYMIQLMLLTFGIIIIVPSILALLPGVPPLFSPFPQVSPTSPLAASVPAYPPWFLLFVYKELDFQFAQSLTPFWATVIFAGMPLVYLLILPYVDKSSSLKMRDRPITVSFAILGTIYLASLSLWGALTPGIAIANWKVALFFFLPGIAIISLTWVIADAMKKEKIHVRNAPWAFATMAIMAVSAFGSGMLILADIRAPSLLYTISMILTLMVTAISAVVVIAISRGIFTQRADVYKPMSKNAYTLAGSGFTASAIFILFEISVINPDTVFKTSLYAIGLGVILLIGGAVLRMYRATIYNE
;
A
#
# COMPACT_ATOMS: atom_id res chain seq x y z
N MET A 1 26.77 -41.99 1.97
CA MET A 1 25.66 -41.02 1.86
C MET A 1 25.55 -40.66 0.39
N PRO A 2 24.45 -40.95 -0.30
CA PRO A 2 24.34 -40.57 -1.70
C PRO A 2 24.30 -39.05 -1.80
N ASN A 3 25.11 -38.48 -2.70
CA ASN A 3 25.06 -37.09 -3.09
C ASN A 3 23.63 -36.73 -3.54
N GLU A 4 22.89 -35.98 -2.73
CA GLU A 4 21.73 -35.23 -3.22
C GLU A 4 22.26 -34.25 -4.27
N LYS A 5 22.16 -34.62 -5.55
CA LYS A 5 22.23 -33.66 -6.63
C LYS A 5 21.16 -32.61 -6.33
N LYS A 6 21.56 -31.36 -6.16
CA LYS A 6 20.63 -30.23 -6.17
C LYS A 6 19.91 -30.27 -7.51
N GLU A 7 18.71 -30.85 -7.54
CA GLU A 7 17.85 -30.79 -8.71
C GLU A 7 17.66 -29.33 -9.11
N ASN A 8 17.87 -29.04 -10.39
CA ASN A 8 17.59 -27.73 -10.94
C ASN A 8 16.09 -27.45 -10.79
N MET A 9 15.72 -26.22 -10.41
CA MET A 9 14.34 -25.74 -10.34
C MET A 9 13.52 -26.14 -11.58
N ILE A 10 14.10 -26.08 -12.77
CA ILE A 10 13.44 -26.45 -14.03
C ILE A 10 13.22 -27.98 -14.11
N GLU A 11 14.19 -28.79 -13.68
CA GLU A 11 14.08 -30.25 -13.71
C GLU A 11 13.02 -30.77 -12.74
N LYS A 12 12.94 -30.23 -11.52
CA LYS A 12 11.91 -30.60 -10.55
C LYS A 12 10.50 -30.32 -11.07
N ILE A 13 10.30 -29.20 -11.75
CA ILE A 13 9.01 -28.81 -12.33
C ILE A 13 8.62 -29.74 -13.49
N MET A 14 9.58 -30.11 -14.34
CA MET A 14 9.33 -31.03 -15.45
C MET A 14 9.03 -32.44 -14.98
N ASN A 15 9.68 -32.89 -13.90
CA ASN A 15 9.64 -34.28 -13.45
C ASN A 15 8.55 -34.56 -12.41
N GLU A 16 8.17 -33.58 -11.58
CA GLU A 16 7.16 -33.71 -10.53
C GLU A 16 6.19 -32.51 -10.48
N PRO A 17 5.38 -32.28 -11.52
CA PRO A 17 4.46 -31.15 -11.56
C PRO A 17 3.39 -31.30 -10.48
N GLN A 18 3.45 -30.45 -9.46
CA GLN A 18 2.33 -30.26 -8.53
C GLN A 18 1.15 -29.65 -9.30
N PRO A 19 -0.11 -30.01 -8.98
CA PRO A 19 -1.26 -29.40 -9.63
C PRO A 19 -1.26 -27.89 -9.38
N ILE A 20 -1.16 -27.10 -10.46
CA ILE A 20 -1.29 -25.64 -10.44
C ILE A 20 -2.69 -25.28 -10.98
N PRO A 21 -3.51 -24.51 -10.25
CA PRO A 21 -3.25 -23.97 -8.92
C PRO A 21 -3.42 -25.02 -7.81
N ARG A 22 -2.58 -24.92 -6.78
CA ARG A 22 -2.57 -25.84 -5.62
C ARG A 22 -3.83 -25.73 -4.76
N LYS A 23 -4.02 -26.70 -3.87
CA LYS A 23 -5.01 -26.59 -2.80
C LYS A 23 -4.63 -25.50 -1.79
N VAL A 24 -5.65 -24.92 -1.15
CA VAL A 24 -5.51 -23.77 -0.25
C VAL A 24 -5.97 -24.16 1.15
N PRO A 25 -5.18 -23.86 2.20
CA PRO A 25 -5.57 -24.07 3.59
C PRO A 25 -6.83 -23.29 3.98
N ASP A 26 -7.73 -23.92 4.74
CA ASP A 26 -9.01 -23.32 5.15
C ASP A 26 -8.85 -22.06 5.99
N TYR A 27 -7.78 -21.99 6.79
CA TYR A 27 -7.54 -20.83 7.62
C TYR A 27 -7.28 -19.53 6.85
N MET A 28 -6.84 -19.64 5.59
CA MET A 28 -6.62 -18.46 4.75
C MET A 28 -7.95 -17.87 4.26
N ARG A 29 -9.05 -18.59 4.42
CA ARG A 29 -10.37 -18.24 3.91
C ARG A 29 -11.40 -18.04 5.03
N SER A 30 -11.11 -18.53 6.23
CA SER A 30 -11.92 -18.34 7.45
C SER A 30 -11.75 -16.94 8.07
N LYS A 31 -12.39 -16.68 9.22
CA LYS A 31 -12.36 -15.37 9.91
C LYS A 31 -10.91 -14.92 10.18
N GLY A 32 -10.53 -13.77 9.61
CA GLY A 32 -9.17 -13.23 9.71
C GLY A 32 -8.21 -13.69 8.59
N GLY A 33 -8.61 -14.66 7.77
CA GLY A 33 -7.83 -15.21 6.67
C GLY A 33 -7.45 -14.20 5.59
N GLY A 34 -8.23 -13.13 5.42
CA GLY A 34 -7.95 -12.05 4.47
C GLY A 34 -6.57 -11.41 4.65
N TRP A 35 -6.00 -11.49 5.85
CA TRP A 35 -4.62 -11.05 6.13
C TRP A 35 -3.58 -11.75 5.24
N PHE A 36 -3.81 -13.03 4.90
CA PHE A 36 -2.93 -13.80 4.02
C PHE A 36 -3.03 -13.40 2.54
N TRP A 37 -4.08 -12.68 2.16
CA TRP A 37 -4.41 -12.34 0.77
C TRP A 37 -4.14 -10.88 0.40
N THR A 38 -3.35 -10.18 1.22
CA THR A 38 -2.89 -8.82 0.93
C THR A 38 -2.24 -8.72 -0.46
N GLY A 39 -1.50 -9.75 -0.91
CA GLY A 39 -0.91 -9.77 -2.26
C GLY A 39 -1.94 -9.89 -3.39
N ALA A 40 -3.02 -10.65 -3.18
CA ALA A 40 -4.13 -10.71 -4.15
C ALA A 40 -4.88 -9.39 -4.22
N MET A 41 -5.06 -8.68 -3.09
CA MET A 41 -5.64 -7.34 -3.09
C MET A 41 -4.79 -6.33 -3.88
N VAL A 42 -3.45 -6.40 -3.78
CA VAL A 42 -2.56 -5.57 -4.63
C VAL A 42 -2.78 -5.90 -6.11
N MET A 43 -2.88 -7.19 -6.47
CA MET A 43 -3.16 -7.60 -7.85
C MET A 43 -4.53 -7.14 -8.34
N PHE A 44 -5.57 -7.17 -7.51
CA PHE A 44 -6.87 -6.61 -7.88
C PHE A 44 -6.76 -5.10 -8.12
N ALA A 45 -6.11 -4.35 -7.22
CA ALA A 45 -5.86 -2.93 -7.46
C ALA A 45 -5.10 -2.71 -8.79
N PHE A 46 -4.07 -3.50 -9.08
CA PHE A 46 -3.38 -3.45 -10.36
C PHE A 46 -4.30 -3.74 -11.58
N LEU A 47 -5.18 -4.74 -11.50
CA LEU A 47 -6.15 -5.00 -12.57
C LEU A 47 -7.10 -3.82 -12.77
N TYR A 48 -7.54 -3.18 -11.68
CA TYR A 48 -8.35 -1.97 -11.73
C TYR A 48 -7.60 -0.83 -12.44
N GLU A 49 -6.33 -0.62 -12.10
CA GLU A 49 -5.45 0.38 -12.71
C GLU A 49 -5.25 0.13 -14.20
N VAL A 50 -5.01 -1.12 -14.61
CA VAL A 50 -4.85 -1.47 -16.02
C VAL A 50 -6.14 -1.18 -16.80
N ILE A 51 -7.30 -1.57 -16.27
CA ILE A 51 -8.58 -1.35 -16.95
C ILE A 51 -8.87 0.15 -17.11
N THR A 52 -8.77 0.91 -16.03
CA THR A 52 -9.06 2.36 -16.05
C THR A 52 -7.99 3.13 -16.84
N GLY A 53 -6.72 2.76 -16.72
CA GLY A 53 -5.60 3.36 -17.44
C GLY A 53 -5.68 3.15 -18.95
N LEU A 54 -6.10 1.96 -19.41
CA LEU A 54 -6.34 1.71 -20.84
C LEU A 54 -7.46 2.58 -21.41
N ILE A 55 -8.49 2.90 -20.61
CA ILE A 55 -9.54 3.84 -21.03
C ILE A 55 -8.98 5.26 -21.09
N LEU A 56 -8.26 5.71 -20.06
CA LEU A 56 -7.63 7.04 -20.03
C LEU A 56 -6.67 7.26 -21.21
N LEU A 57 -5.93 6.21 -21.59
CA LEU A 57 -5.00 6.23 -22.73
C LEU A 57 -5.68 6.64 -24.05
N LEU A 58 -6.97 6.34 -24.24
CA LEU A 58 -7.70 6.69 -25.46
C LEU A 58 -7.95 8.20 -25.60
N TYR A 59 -7.92 8.95 -24.50
CA TYR A 59 -8.27 10.37 -24.45
C TYR A 59 -7.08 11.28 -24.14
N TYR A 60 -5.98 10.73 -23.60
CA TYR A 60 -4.83 11.53 -23.19
C TYR A 60 -4.06 12.10 -24.37
N GLU A 61 -3.80 13.41 -24.37
CA GLU A 61 -3.04 14.10 -25.40
C GLU A 61 -1.73 14.69 -24.85
N PRO A 62 -0.55 14.08 -25.11
CA PRO A 62 0.73 14.57 -24.59
C PRO A 62 1.09 16.01 -25.03
N SER A 63 0.65 16.46 -26.21
CA SER A 63 0.86 17.85 -26.68
C SER A 63 0.13 18.87 -25.81
N ASN A 64 -0.95 18.48 -25.15
CA ASN A 64 -1.79 19.35 -24.34
C ASN A 64 -2.30 18.65 -23.07
N ALA A 65 -1.36 18.05 -22.32
CA ALA A 65 -1.62 17.15 -21.20
C ALA A 65 -2.72 17.66 -20.26
N TYR A 66 -2.54 18.85 -19.67
CA TYR A 66 -3.50 19.43 -18.72
C TYR A 66 -4.90 19.60 -19.31
N ALA A 67 -5.01 20.21 -20.50
CA ALA A 67 -6.31 20.45 -21.10
C ALA A 67 -7.01 19.14 -21.50
N SER A 68 -6.26 18.11 -21.95
CA SER A 68 -6.82 16.80 -22.26
C SER A 68 -7.33 16.09 -21.01
N THR A 69 -6.64 16.20 -19.87
CA THR A 69 -7.07 15.68 -18.58
C THR A 69 -8.35 16.39 -18.10
N GLU A 70 -8.38 17.72 -18.16
CA GLU A 70 -9.57 18.51 -17.80
C GLU A 70 -10.77 18.24 -18.72
N ALA A 71 -10.52 18.10 -20.03
CA ALA A 71 -11.54 17.75 -21.00
C ALA A 71 -12.11 16.35 -20.74
N PHE A 72 -11.28 15.37 -20.41
CA PHE A 72 -11.75 14.04 -20.03
C PHE A 72 -12.63 14.11 -18.77
N LEU A 73 -12.16 14.79 -17.73
CA LEU A 73 -12.89 14.95 -16.47
C LEU A 73 -14.28 15.58 -16.66
N SER A 74 -14.35 16.65 -17.44
CA SER A 74 -15.54 17.52 -17.56
C SER A 74 -16.48 17.15 -18.70
N SER A 75 -15.96 16.62 -19.80
CA SER A 75 -16.70 16.49 -21.06
C SER A 75 -16.94 15.04 -21.48
N THR A 76 -16.32 14.06 -20.82
CA THR A 76 -16.56 12.64 -21.11
C THR A 76 -17.56 12.06 -20.11
N PRO A 77 -18.61 11.34 -20.57
CA PRO A 77 -19.50 10.60 -19.67
C PRO A 77 -18.69 9.66 -18.77
N PHE A 78 -18.93 9.70 -17.46
CA PHE A 78 -18.14 8.98 -16.44
C PHE A 78 -16.65 9.37 -16.37
N GLY A 79 -16.21 10.45 -17.02
CA GLY A 79 -14.82 10.87 -17.05
C GLY A 79 -14.26 11.16 -15.66
N SER A 80 -14.99 11.94 -14.86
CA SER A 80 -14.64 12.18 -13.45
C SER A 80 -14.57 10.88 -12.63
N PHE A 81 -15.48 9.93 -12.84
CA PHE A 81 -15.44 8.62 -12.18
C PHE A 81 -14.14 7.88 -12.52
N ILE A 82 -13.85 7.66 -13.81
CA ILE A 82 -12.69 6.88 -14.25
C ILE A 82 -11.38 7.54 -13.81
N LEU A 83 -11.25 8.85 -13.97
CA LEU A 83 -10.03 9.57 -13.62
C LEU A 83 -9.77 9.55 -12.11
N THR A 84 -10.80 9.84 -11.31
CA THR A 84 -10.65 9.92 -9.84
C THR A 84 -10.42 8.55 -9.22
N THR A 85 -11.05 7.49 -9.75
CA THR A 85 -10.85 6.13 -9.25
C THR A 85 -9.55 5.50 -9.72
N HIS A 86 -9.01 5.88 -10.89
CA HIS A 86 -7.65 5.50 -11.29
C HIS A 86 -6.62 6.09 -10.30
N LEU A 87 -6.71 7.39 -9.99
CA LEU A 87 -5.84 8.01 -8.98
C LEU A 87 -5.92 7.31 -7.61
N TYR A 88 -7.14 7.05 -7.14
CA TYR A 88 -7.35 6.43 -5.84
C TYR A 88 -7.10 4.92 -5.82
N GLY A 89 -7.22 4.25 -6.97
CA GLY A 89 -6.80 2.86 -7.15
C GLY A 89 -5.29 2.73 -7.09
N ALA A 90 -4.53 3.65 -7.67
CA ALA A 90 -3.08 3.76 -7.48
C ALA A 90 -2.72 3.98 -6.00
N TYR A 91 -3.43 4.87 -5.28
CA TYR A 91 -3.22 5.07 -3.85
C TYR A 91 -3.51 3.80 -3.03
N ALA A 92 -4.61 3.10 -3.34
CA ALA A 92 -4.94 1.83 -2.71
C ALA A 92 -3.87 0.77 -2.98
N MET A 93 -3.38 0.67 -4.22
CA MET A 93 -2.30 -0.24 -4.61
C MET A 93 -1.02 0.02 -3.81
N VAL A 94 -0.62 1.28 -3.66
CA VAL A 94 0.56 1.68 -2.88
C VAL A 94 0.38 1.34 -1.39
N VAL A 95 -0.77 1.64 -0.79
CA VAL A 95 -1.04 1.25 0.61
C VAL A 95 -0.97 -0.28 0.78
N LEU A 96 -1.61 -1.02 -0.12
CA LEU A 96 -1.66 -2.48 -0.06
C LEU A 96 -0.28 -3.10 -0.25
N VAL A 97 0.59 -2.55 -1.11
CA VAL A 97 1.94 -3.10 -1.32
C VAL A 97 2.81 -2.90 -0.07
N TYR A 98 2.69 -1.76 0.63
CA TYR A 98 3.37 -1.56 1.91
C TYR A 98 2.85 -2.50 3.00
N ILE A 99 1.53 -2.68 3.12
CA ILE A 99 0.94 -3.65 4.07
C ILE A 99 1.44 -5.06 3.76
N HIS A 100 1.43 -5.46 2.48
CA HIS A 100 1.89 -6.76 2.04
C HIS A 100 3.38 -6.99 2.37
N LEU A 101 4.24 -6.01 2.08
CA LEU A 101 5.67 -6.04 2.38
C LEU A 101 5.91 -6.21 3.89
N LEU A 102 5.33 -5.32 4.70
CA LEU A 102 5.52 -5.30 6.15
C LEU A 102 5.03 -6.58 6.81
N ARG A 103 3.85 -7.08 6.41
CA ARG A 103 3.35 -8.39 6.85
C ARG A 103 4.39 -9.48 6.61
N ASN A 104 4.87 -9.63 5.38
CA ASN A 104 5.80 -10.70 5.02
C ASN A 104 7.16 -10.56 5.74
N LEU A 105 7.62 -9.32 5.97
CA LEU A 105 8.81 -9.04 6.77
C LEU A 105 8.63 -9.57 8.21
N TYR A 106 7.51 -9.18 8.83
CA TYR A 106 7.16 -9.58 10.19
C TYR A 106 6.96 -11.09 10.34
N GLU A 107 6.43 -11.77 9.33
CA GLU A 107 6.33 -13.23 9.27
C GLU A 107 7.66 -13.93 8.99
N GLY A 108 8.69 -13.21 8.53
CA GLY A 108 9.95 -13.83 8.11
C GLY A 108 9.83 -14.63 6.82
N ALA A 109 8.82 -14.30 5.99
CA ALA A 109 8.54 -14.97 4.72
C ALA A 109 9.61 -14.73 3.64
N TYR A 110 10.59 -13.86 3.91
CA TYR A 110 11.76 -13.63 3.05
C TYR A 110 12.88 -14.65 3.25
N LYS A 111 12.79 -15.50 4.28
CA LYS A 111 13.80 -16.52 4.57
C LYS A 111 13.67 -17.69 3.61
N HIS A 112 14.68 -18.56 3.62
CA HIS A 112 14.71 -19.79 2.84
C HIS A 112 13.38 -20.56 2.91
N PRO A 113 12.78 -21.01 1.78
CA PRO A 113 13.29 -20.96 0.39
C PRO A 113 12.79 -19.78 -0.47
N ARG A 114 12.34 -18.69 0.15
CA ARG A 114 11.60 -17.60 -0.53
C ARG A 114 12.42 -16.33 -0.77
N GLU A 115 13.75 -16.43 -0.78
CA GLU A 115 14.65 -15.29 -0.97
C GLU A 115 14.38 -14.60 -2.33
N SER A 116 14.32 -15.36 -3.42
CA SER A 116 14.03 -14.82 -4.76
C SER A 116 12.62 -14.23 -4.87
N GLN A 117 11.65 -14.83 -4.17
CA GLN A 117 10.28 -14.31 -4.13
C GLN A 117 10.22 -12.98 -3.38
N TRP A 118 11.00 -12.82 -2.31
CA TRP A 118 11.14 -11.54 -1.63
C TRP A 118 11.76 -10.48 -2.55
N LEU A 119 12.85 -10.81 -3.28
CA LEU A 119 13.48 -9.86 -4.20
C LEU A 119 12.52 -9.41 -5.30
N THR A 120 11.73 -10.32 -5.88
CA THR A 120 10.69 -9.94 -6.86
C THR A 120 9.63 -9.03 -6.24
N GLY A 121 9.25 -9.25 -4.98
CA GLY A 121 8.36 -8.36 -4.23
C GLY A 121 8.95 -6.96 -3.99
N VAL A 122 10.25 -6.86 -3.71
CA VAL A 122 10.97 -5.58 -3.57
C VAL A 122 11.03 -4.85 -4.92
N LEU A 123 11.25 -5.57 -6.03
CA LEU A 123 11.18 -4.98 -7.37
C LEU A 123 9.77 -4.47 -7.68
N LEU A 124 8.73 -5.24 -7.36
CA LEU A 124 7.33 -4.82 -7.51
C LEU A 124 7.03 -3.53 -6.74
N LEU A 125 7.55 -3.37 -5.51
CA LEU A 125 7.44 -2.12 -4.75
C LEU A 125 8.03 -0.94 -5.53
N VAL A 126 9.27 -1.05 -5.99
CA VAL A 126 9.97 0.04 -6.69
C VAL A 126 9.28 0.40 -8.00
N THR A 127 8.89 -0.61 -8.79
CA THR A 127 8.20 -0.37 -10.07
C THR A 127 6.82 0.23 -9.86
N THR A 128 6.10 -0.15 -8.79
CA THR A 128 4.79 0.44 -8.44
C THR A 128 4.94 1.93 -8.09
N LEU A 129 5.92 2.28 -7.25
CA LEU A 129 6.18 3.69 -6.90
C LEU A 129 6.61 4.50 -8.14
N GLY A 130 7.44 3.91 -9.01
CA GLY A 130 7.84 4.53 -10.28
C GLY A 130 6.66 4.75 -11.23
N ALA A 131 5.81 3.74 -11.43
CA ALA A 131 4.61 3.87 -12.25
C ALA A 131 3.67 4.95 -11.70
N GLY A 132 3.47 4.97 -10.38
CA GLY A 132 2.70 6.02 -9.69
C GLY A 132 3.29 7.42 -9.88
N PHE A 133 4.61 7.58 -9.84
CA PHE A 133 5.28 8.85 -10.11
C PHE A 133 5.01 9.36 -11.53
N PHE A 134 5.25 8.53 -12.55
CA PHE A 134 5.03 8.95 -13.94
C PHE A 134 3.55 9.20 -14.22
N GLY A 135 2.65 8.35 -13.72
CA GLY A 135 1.21 8.51 -13.89
C GLY A 135 0.69 9.79 -13.23
N TYR A 136 1.10 10.08 -11.99
CA TYR A 136 0.76 11.32 -11.31
C TYR A 136 1.28 12.55 -12.07
N SER A 137 2.47 12.46 -12.64
CA SER A 137 3.08 13.56 -13.38
C SER A 137 2.42 13.80 -14.74
N MET A 138 1.57 12.91 -15.25
CA MET A 138 0.93 13.08 -16.55
C MET A 138 -0.26 14.06 -16.53
N SER A 139 -0.85 14.38 -15.37
CA SER A 139 -2.00 15.30 -15.28
C SER A 139 -1.70 16.70 -15.80
N GLY A 140 -0.43 17.13 -15.77
CA GLY A 140 0.02 18.43 -16.26
C GLY A 140 -0.47 19.63 -15.44
N ASP A 141 -1.02 19.40 -14.25
CA ASP A 141 -1.37 20.44 -13.29
C ASP A 141 -0.13 20.96 -12.53
N VAL A 142 -0.30 21.98 -11.68
CA VAL A 142 0.81 22.56 -10.91
C VAL A 142 1.54 21.53 -10.04
N LEU A 143 0.82 20.59 -9.41
CA LEU A 143 1.45 19.54 -8.59
C LEU A 143 2.23 18.52 -9.43
N SER A 144 1.74 18.17 -10.62
CA SER A 144 2.48 17.38 -11.60
C SER A 144 3.79 18.08 -12.02
N ALA A 145 3.75 19.39 -12.25
CA ALA A 145 4.94 20.16 -12.60
C ALA A 145 5.98 20.14 -11.45
N ASP A 146 5.54 20.38 -10.22
CA ASP A 146 6.41 20.33 -9.04
C ASP A 146 7.05 18.94 -8.84
N ALA A 147 6.26 17.87 -8.97
CA ALA A 147 6.76 16.50 -8.90
C ALA A 147 7.76 16.21 -10.03
N THR A 148 7.50 16.70 -11.24
CA THR A 148 8.37 16.56 -12.40
C THR A 148 9.72 17.24 -12.18
N ASP A 149 9.73 18.43 -11.60
CA ASP A 149 10.97 19.18 -11.33
C ASP A 149 11.82 18.49 -10.27
N VAL A 150 11.21 17.90 -9.23
CA VAL A 150 11.93 17.04 -8.28
C VAL A 150 12.54 15.84 -9.00
N GLY A 151 11.78 15.16 -9.85
CA GLY A 151 12.27 14.01 -10.64
C GLY A 151 13.43 14.39 -11.57
N ARG A 152 13.35 15.55 -12.24
CA ARG A 152 14.43 16.10 -13.06
C ARG A 152 15.66 16.44 -12.23
N GLY A 153 15.48 17.01 -11.04
CA GLY A 153 16.59 17.28 -10.11
C GLY A 153 17.33 16.01 -9.71
N ILE A 154 16.60 14.92 -9.42
CA ILE A 154 17.19 13.61 -9.12
C ILE A 154 17.92 13.05 -10.34
N ALA A 155 17.28 13.04 -11.51
CA ALA A 155 17.87 12.55 -12.75
C ALA A 155 19.13 13.31 -13.17
N GLY A 156 19.10 14.64 -13.11
CA GLY A 156 20.24 15.51 -13.41
C GLY A 156 21.36 15.41 -12.37
N GLY A 157 21.03 15.02 -11.14
CA GLY A 157 21.99 14.85 -10.04
C GLY A 157 22.89 13.61 -10.16
N PHE A 158 22.66 12.72 -11.13
CA PHE A 158 23.51 11.56 -11.37
C PHE A 158 24.94 11.98 -11.75
N PRO A 159 25.98 11.46 -11.07
CA PRO A 159 27.36 11.73 -11.43
C PRO A 159 27.67 11.28 -12.85
N VAL A 160 28.33 12.12 -13.64
CA VAL A 160 28.81 11.86 -15.02
C VAL A 160 27.70 11.72 -16.08
N ILE A 161 26.61 11.02 -15.79
CA ILE A 161 25.58 10.63 -16.76
C ILE A 161 24.26 11.38 -16.61
N GLY A 162 24.15 12.39 -15.74
CA GLY A 162 22.89 13.09 -15.43
C GLY A 162 22.15 13.65 -16.65
N ASN A 163 22.86 14.25 -17.61
CA ASN A 163 22.24 14.74 -18.85
C ASN A 163 21.63 13.63 -19.71
N TRP A 164 22.24 12.44 -19.71
CA TRP A 164 21.75 11.28 -20.44
C TRP A 164 20.48 10.74 -19.78
N ILE A 165 20.48 10.64 -18.45
CA ILE A 165 19.30 10.23 -17.66
C ILE A 165 18.15 11.23 -17.86
N LEU A 166 18.41 12.54 -17.79
CA LEU A 166 17.41 13.57 -18.09
C LEU A 166 16.80 13.40 -19.49
N GLY A 167 17.63 13.22 -20.51
CA GLY A 167 17.17 13.02 -21.88
C GLY A 167 16.32 11.76 -22.04
N ILE A 168 16.68 10.66 -21.37
CA ILE A 168 15.95 9.39 -21.42
C ILE A 168 14.57 9.49 -20.74
N PHE A 169 14.50 10.11 -19.56
CA PHE A 169 13.29 10.14 -18.75
C PHE A 169 12.37 11.33 -19.04
N PHE A 170 12.91 12.51 -19.32
CA PHE A 170 12.16 13.77 -19.42
C PHE A 170 12.31 14.49 -20.76
N GLY A 171 13.22 14.02 -21.62
CA GLY A 171 13.34 14.50 -22.99
C GLY A 171 14.09 15.81 -23.14
N ASN A 172 13.73 16.58 -24.15
CA ASN A 172 14.49 17.77 -24.58
C ASN A 172 13.94 19.10 -24.04
N GLY A 173 13.00 19.04 -23.09
CA GLY A 173 12.37 20.22 -22.48
C GLY A 173 11.11 20.73 -23.19
N THR A 174 10.76 20.22 -24.38
CA THR A 174 9.45 20.52 -24.99
C THR A 174 8.33 19.75 -24.29
N GLN A 175 7.13 20.33 -24.25
CA GLN A 175 5.96 19.71 -23.62
C GLN A 175 5.64 18.34 -24.20
N LEU A 176 5.55 18.25 -25.54
CA LEU A 176 5.31 17.00 -26.24
C LEU A 176 6.38 15.95 -25.88
N SER A 177 7.67 16.31 -25.91
CA SER A 177 8.73 15.35 -25.57
C SER A 177 8.65 14.87 -24.12
N LEU A 178 8.33 15.76 -23.18
CA LEU A 178 8.19 15.44 -21.76
C LEU A 178 7.05 14.44 -21.53
N PHE A 179 5.83 14.81 -21.92
CA PHE A 179 4.65 14.01 -21.62
C PHE A 179 4.59 12.71 -22.44
N SER A 180 5.12 12.68 -23.67
CA SER A 180 5.27 11.43 -24.42
C SER A 180 6.21 10.45 -23.71
N ARG A 181 7.28 10.93 -23.06
CA ARG A 181 8.19 10.06 -22.28
C ARG A 181 7.57 9.62 -20.97
N MET A 182 6.87 10.50 -20.26
CA MET A 182 6.15 10.11 -19.04
C MET A 182 5.11 9.03 -19.34
N LEU A 183 4.31 9.21 -20.40
CA LEU A 183 3.35 8.21 -20.85
C LEU A 183 4.05 6.88 -21.20
N ALA A 184 5.13 6.93 -21.97
CA ALA A 184 5.89 5.74 -22.34
C ALA A 184 6.45 5.01 -21.11
N TRP A 185 7.09 5.73 -20.19
CA TRP A 185 7.64 5.14 -18.96
C TRP A 185 6.56 4.57 -18.05
N HIS A 186 5.41 5.25 -17.93
CA HIS A 186 4.28 4.74 -17.17
C HIS A 186 3.80 3.39 -17.74
N ILE A 187 3.55 3.31 -19.05
CA ILE A 187 3.10 2.07 -19.71
C ILE A 187 4.17 0.96 -19.62
N ILE A 188 5.45 1.29 -19.83
CA ILE A 188 6.55 0.33 -19.70
C ILE A 188 6.59 -0.26 -18.30
N LEU A 189 6.49 0.57 -17.26
CA LEU A 189 6.51 0.11 -15.87
C LEU A 189 5.28 -0.72 -15.52
N VAL A 190 4.09 -0.35 -16.01
CA VAL A 190 2.86 -1.16 -15.86
C VAL A 190 3.03 -2.53 -16.50
N ALA A 191 3.63 -2.62 -17.69
CA ALA A 191 3.93 -3.89 -18.34
C ALA A 191 4.95 -4.73 -17.55
N VAL A 192 6.00 -4.10 -17.02
CA VAL A 192 6.99 -4.74 -16.15
C VAL A 192 6.34 -5.25 -14.85
N ILE A 193 5.43 -4.49 -14.24
CA ILE A 193 4.67 -4.94 -13.06
C ILE A 193 3.86 -6.19 -13.40
N GLY A 194 3.16 -6.22 -14.53
CA GLY A 194 2.42 -7.41 -14.98
C GLY A 194 3.30 -8.64 -15.14
N LEU A 195 4.50 -8.46 -15.72
CA LEU A 195 5.49 -9.53 -15.87
C LEU A 195 6.04 -10.00 -14.51
N LEU A 196 6.34 -9.06 -13.61
CA LEU A 196 6.81 -9.37 -12.26
C LEU A 196 5.73 -10.06 -11.43
N PHE A 197 4.44 -9.73 -11.58
CA PHE A 197 3.35 -10.46 -10.94
C PHE A 197 3.31 -11.93 -11.39
N ALA A 198 3.47 -12.19 -12.69
CA ALA A 198 3.51 -13.56 -13.20
C ALA A 198 4.66 -14.35 -12.56
N VAL A 199 5.86 -13.77 -12.51
CA VAL A 199 7.03 -14.38 -11.84
C VAL A 199 6.79 -14.56 -10.34
N HIS A 200 6.25 -13.55 -9.66
CA HIS A 200 6.04 -13.54 -8.22
C HIS A 200 5.00 -14.59 -7.78
N PHE A 201 3.89 -14.72 -8.52
CA PHE A 201 2.89 -15.76 -8.26
C PHE A 201 3.38 -17.16 -8.61
N PHE A 202 4.12 -17.31 -9.71
CA PHE A 202 4.77 -18.58 -10.01
C PHE A 202 5.69 -19.03 -8.87
N MET A 203 6.51 -18.12 -8.33
CA MET A 203 7.35 -18.42 -7.17
C MET A 203 6.53 -18.74 -5.91
N ALA A 204 5.39 -18.07 -5.70
CA ALA A 204 4.50 -18.34 -4.56
C ALA A 204 3.88 -19.74 -4.62
N GLU A 205 3.49 -20.18 -5.82
CA GLU A 205 2.98 -21.53 -6.05
C GLU A 205 4.09 -22.58 -5.87
N TYR A 206 5.26 -22.32 -6.46
CA TYR A 206 6.41 -23.23 -6.40
C TYR A 206 6.98 -23.40 -4.98
N ASN A 207 7.18 -22.30 -4.25
CA ASN A 207 7.75 -22.31 -2.90
C ASN A 207 6.74 -22.69 -1.81
N THR A 208 5.52 -23.06 -2.20
CA THR A 208 4.36 -23.22 -1.32
C THR A 208 3.93 -21.94 -0.62
N ILE A 209 2.67 -21.91 -0.19
CA ILE A 209 2.18 -20.85 0.70
C ILE A 209 2.97 -20.88 2.00
N MET A 210 3.18 -19.71 2.60
CA MET A 210 3.77 -19.61 3.94
C MET A 210 2.79 -20.20 4.97
N PRO A 211 3.13 -21.30 5.67
CA PRO A 211 2.25 -21.90 6.66
C PRO A 211 2.03 -20.96 7.85
N LYS A 212 1.02 -21.25 8.66
CA LYS A 212 0.85 -20.54 9.93
C LYS A 212 2.05 -20.75 10.85
N ARG A 213 2.28 -19.80 11.75
CA ARG A 213 3.44 -19.82 12.65
C ARG A 213 3.52 -21.10 13.47
N GLU A 214 2.39 -21.57 13.98
CA GLU A 214 2.28 -22.77 14.79
C GLU A 214 2.66 -24.03 14.00
N GLU A 215 2.18 -24.12 12.75
CA GLU A 215 2.45 -25.23 11.83
C GLU A 215 3.92 -25.27 11.40
N SER A 216 4.55 -24.11 11.20
CA SER A 216 5.97 -24.02 10.84
C SER A 216 6.94 -24.42 11.97
N GLY A 217 6.45 -24.67 13.19
CA GLY A 217 7.29 -24.80 14.37
C GLY A 217 8.14 -23.55 14.65
N TYR A 218 7.77 -22.41 14.07
CA TYR A 218 8.48 -21.15 14.09
C TYR A 218 9.93 -21.23 13.55
N LYS A 219 10.22 -22.13 12.62
CA LYS A 219 11.56 -22.29 12.03
C LYS A 219 11.53 -22.25 10.50
N ALA A 220 12.61 -21.74 9.92
CA ALA A 220 12.91 -21.83 8.49
C ALA A 220 13.75 -23.10 8.21
N PRO A 221 13.55 -23.77 7.06
CA PRO A 221 12.56 -23.47 6.03
C PRO A 221 11.12 -23.77 6.48
N ALA A 222 10.21 -22.83 6.24
CA ALA A 222 8.79 -23.03 6.49
C ALA A 222 8.11 -23.44 5.19
N ILE A 223 7.93 -24.74 5.02
CA ILE A 223 7.27 -25.33 3.86
C ILE A 223 5.92 -25.82 4.33
N ASP A 224 4.91 -25.49 3.53
CA ASP A 224 3.55 -25.93 3.77
C ASP A 224 3.35 -27.31 3.12
N HIS A 225 2.73 -28.23 3.84
CA HIS A 225 2.49 -29.59 3.37
C HIS A 225 1.00 -29.74 3.09
N ASP A 226 0.64 -30.22 1.89
CA ASP A 226 -0.76 -30.47 1.53
C ASP A 226 -1.34 -31.47 2.53
N ASP A 227 -2.21 -30.98 3.42
CA ASP A 227 -2.98 -31.86 4.27
C ASP A 227 -4.23 -32.33 3.51
N GLY A 228 -4.74 -33.52 3.85
CA GLY A 228 -5.94 -34.04 3.21
C GLY A 228 -7.21 -33.19 3.42
N SER A 229 -7.15 -32.15 4.26
CA SER A 229 -8.25 -31.23 4.57
C SER A 229 -8.28 -29.99 3.66
N TYR A 230 -7.17 -29.63 3.01
CA TYR A 230 -7.11 -28.46 2.13
C TYR A 230 -8.11 -28.55 0.99
N LYS A 231 -8.74 -27.42 0.68
CA LYS A 231 -9.75 -27.36 -0.37
C LYS A 231 -9.12 -27.03 -1.72
N PRO A 232 -9.67 -27.58 -2.83
CA PRO A 232 -9.18 -27.25 -4.16
C PRO A 232 -9.41 -25.78 -4.48
N TRP A 233 -8.55 -25.21 -5.31
CA TRP A 233 -8.63 -23.81 -5.69
C TRP A 233 -9.98 -23.47 -6.36
N TYR A 234 -10.43 -24.32 -7.27
CA TYR A 234 -11.78 -24.25 -7.84
C TYR A 234 -12.70 -25.30 -7.19
N PRO A 235 -13.95 -24.94 -6.81
CA PRO A 235 -14.53 -23.59 -6.84
C PRO A 235 -14.22 -22.75 -5.59
N TYR A 236 -13.71 -23.36 -4.52
CA TYR A 236 -13.68 -22.80 -3.17
C TYR A 236 -12.87 -21.50 -3.04
N ASN A 237 -11.62 -21.51 -3.51
CA ASN A 237 -10.76 -20.34 -3.43
C ASN A 237 -11.13 -19.30 -4.48
N LEU A 238 -11.58 -19.71 -5.67
CA LEU A 238 -12.06 -18.77 -6.71
C LEU A 238 -13.18 -17.87 -6.17
N VAL A 239 -14.20 -18.45 -5.54
CA VAL A 239 -15.32 -17.67 -4.97
C VAL A 239 -14.81 -16.69 -3.91
N TYR A 240 -13.82 -17.10 -3.11
CA TYR A 240 -13.19 -16.20 -2.15
C TYR A 240 -12.39 -15.09 -2.81
N MET A 241 -11.69 -15.36 -3.91
CA MET A 241 -10.96 -14.36 -4.69
C MET A 241 -11.91 -13.33 -5.30
N ILE A 242 -13.05 -13.77 -5.86
CA ILE A 242 -14.09 -12.87 -6.37
C ILE A 242 -14.65 -12.00 -5.24
N GLN A 243 -14.92 -12.60 -4.07
CA GLN A 243 -15.33 -11.85 -2.88
C GLN A 243 -14.33 -10.73 -2.55
N LEU A 244 -13.03 -11.04 -2.48
CA LEU A 244 -12.00 -10.05 -2.18
C LEU A 244 -11.89 -8.97 -3.27
N MET A 245 -11.96 -9.36 -4.55
CA MET A 245 -11.94 -8.43 -5.68
C MET A 245 -13.09 -7.42 -5.61
N LEU A 246 -14.31 -7.88 -5.35
CA LEU A 246 -15.48 -7.00 -5.23
C LEU A 246 -15.32 -6.01 -4.06
N LEU A 247 -14.77 -6.46 -2.93
CA LEU A 247 -14.49 -5.58 -1.80
C LEU A 247 -13.40 -4.55 -2.12
N THR A 248 -12.31 -4.97 -2.77
CA THR A 248 -11.23 -4.06 -3.18
C THR A 248 -11.74 -3.01 -4.17
N PHE A 249 -12.47 -3.42 -5.21
CA PHE A 249 -13.01 -2.48 -6.21
C PHE A 249 -14.07 -1.56 -5.60
N GLY A 250 -14.94 -2.08 -4.74
CA GLY A 250 -15.94 -1.29 -4.03
C GLY A 250 -15.30 -0.16 -3.22
N ILE A 251 -14.21 -0.44 -2.50
CA ILE A 251 -13.47 0.58 -1.73
C ILE A 251 -12.80 1.60 -2.66
N ILE A 252 -12.11 1.15 -3.71
CA ILE A 252 -11.45 2.03 -4.70
C ILE A 252 -12.45 3.00 -5.34
N ILE A 253 -13.69 2.56 -5.56
CA ILE A 253 -14.75 3.39 -6.14
C ILE A 253 -15.35 4.35 -5.11
N ILE A 254 -15.71 3.85 -3.91
CA ILE A 254 -16.48 4.65 -2.93
C ILE A 254 -15.66 5.82 -2.39
N VAL A 255 -14.40 5.59 -2.03
CA VAL A 255 -13.56 6.59 -1.34
C VAL A 255 -13.44 7.89 -2.14
N PRO A 256 -12.92 7.89 -3.39
CA PRO A 256 -12.84 9.11 -4.19
C PRO A 256 -14.21 9.71 -4.48
N SER A 257 -15.25 8.89 -4.64
CA SER A 257 -16.60 9.38 -4.93
C SER A 257 -17.22 10.13 -3.74
N ILE A 258 -16.93 9.71 -2.51
CA ILE A 258 -17.32 10.48 -1.31
C ILE A 258 -16.51 11.77 -1.24
N LEU A 259 -15.18 11.69 -1.44
CA LEU A 259 -14.31 12.86 -1.38
C LEU A 259 -14.65 13.92 -2.44
N ALA A 260 -15.09 13.50 -3.62
CA ALA A 260 -15.57 14.37 -4.69
C ALA A 260 -16.81 15.19 -4.30
N LEU A 261 -17.57 14.75 -3.29
CA LEU A 261 -18.74 15.45 -2.76
C LEU A 261 -18.42 16.36 -1.56
N LEU A 262 -17.22 16.24 -0.97
CA LEU A 262 -16.84 17.02 0.19
C LEU A 262 -16.23 18.37 -0.24
N PRO A 263 -16.70 19.50 0.32
CA PRO A 263 -16.05 20.78 0.08
C PRO A 263 -14.70 20.85 0.82
N GLY A 264 -13.71 21.50 0.22
CA GLY A 264 -12.45 21.83 0.90
C GLY A 264 -11.52 20.65 1.17
N VAL A 265 -11.60 19.58 0.36
CA VAL A 265 -10.59 18.51 0.40
C VAL A 265 -9.21 19.11 0.09
N PRO A 266 -8.19 18.91 0.96
CA PRO A 266 -6.85 19.44 0.71
C PRO A 266 -6.28 18.94 -0.63
N PRO A 267 -5.49 19.75 -1.37
CA PRO A 267 -5.01 19.35 -2.70
C PRO A 267 -4.28 17.99 -2.72
N LEU A 268 -3.57 17.64 -1.64
CA LEU A 268 -2.88 16.35 -1.47
C LEU A 268 -3.81 15.13 -1.58
N PHE A 269 -5.06 15.29 -1.15
CA PHE A 269 -6.09 14.26 -1.18
C PHE A 269 -7.22 14.62 -2.15
N SER A 270 -7.06 15.67 -2.96
CA SER A 270 -8.07 16.01 -3.95
C SER A 270 -8.20 14.85 -4.94
N PRO A 271 -9.42 14.38 -5.24
CA PRO A 271 -9.63 13.42 -6.31
C PRO A 271 -9.50 14.06 -7.70
N PHE A 272 -9.42 15.40 -7.76
CA PHE A 272 -9.31 16.17 -8.99
C PHE A 272 -7.92 16.81 -9.15
N PRO A 273 -7.46 16.98 -10.41
CA PRO A 273 -6.27 17.76 -10.70
C PRO A 273 -6.42 19.19 -10.17
N GLN A 274 -5.28 19.80 -9.87
CA GLN A 274 -5.20 21.20 -9.47
C GLN A 274 -5.22 22.13 -10.68
N VAL A 275 -5.00 23.41 -10.44
CA VAL A 275 -4.95 24.42 -11.50
C VAL A 275 -3.76 24.20 -12.44
N SER A 276 -3.89 24.70 -13.66
CA SER A 276 -2.80 24.73 -14.64
C SER A 276 -1.55 25.43 -14.06
N PRO A 277 -0.33 24.96 -14.36
CA PRO A 277 0.91 25.64 -13.97
C PRO A 277 1.01 27.09 -14.45
N THR A 278 0.31 27.45 -15.54
CA THR A 278 0.29 28.83 -16.09
C THR A 278 -0.79 29.71 -15.47
N SER A 279 -1.63 29.18 -14.58
CA SER A 279 -2.68 29.93 -13.90
C SER A 279 -2.09 30.86 -12.83
N PRO A 280 -2.60 32.09 -12.64
CA PRO A 280 -2.23 32.93 -11.50
C PRO A 280 -2.48 32.27 -10.13
N LEU A 281 -3.42 31.30 -10.07
CA LEU A 281 -3.72 30.55 -8.85
C LEU A 281 -2.67 29.48 -8.53
N ALA A 282 -1.77 29.13 -9.46
CA ALA A 282 -0.75 28.10 -9.24
C ALA A 282 0.15 28.45 -8.04
N ALA A 283 0.50 29.72 -7.88
CA ALA A 283 1.32 30.20 -6.76
C ALA A 283 0.64 30.05 -5.38
N SER A 284 -0.67 29.84 -5.34
CA SER A 284 -1.42 29.60 -4.09
C SER A 284 -1.50 28.13 -3.68
N VAL A 285 -1.10 27.21 -4.57
CA VAL A 285 -1.05 25.77 -4.28
C VAL A 285 0.30 25.44 -3.68
N PRO A 286 0.37 24.87 -2.46
CA PRO A 286 1.65 24.47 -1.88
C PRO A 286 2.30 23.34 -2.70
N ALA A 287 3.58 23.51 -3.03
CA ALA A 287 4.34 22.56 -3.83
C ALA A 287 4.71 21.30 -3.03
N TYR A 288 4.13 20.16 -3.38
CA TYR A 288 4.52 18.84 -2.85
C TYR A 288 4.28 17.72 -3.87
N PRO A 289 5.04 16.62 -3.79
CA PRO A 289 4.77 15.42 -4.58
C PRO A 289 3.51 14.67 -4.08
N PRO A 290 3.08 13.61 -4.79
CA PRO A 290 2.04 12.71 -4.26
C PRO A 290 2.41 12.18 -2.87
N TRP A 291 1.39 11.91 -2.05
CA TRP A 291 1.57 11.62 -0.62
C TRP A 291 2.56 10.48 -0.34
N PHE A 292 2.61 9.47 -1.21
CA PHE A 292 3.49 8.32 -1.06
C PHE A 292 4.97 8.60 -1.38
N LEU A 293 5.30 9.82 -1.83
CA LEU A 293 6.66 10.32 -2.02
C LEU A 293 7.01 11.50 -1.10
N LEU A 294 6.09 11.92 -0.23
CA LEU A 294 6.34 13.03 0.71
C LEU A 294 7.54 12.75 1.62
N PHE A 295 7.78 11.48 1.99
CA PHE A 295 8.94 11.13 2.79
C PHE A 295 10.25 11.51 2.07
N VAL A 296 10.38 11.20 0.77
CA VAL A 296 11.54 11.55 -0.06
C VAL A 296 11.67 13.06 -0.21
N TYR A 297 10.55 13.74 -0.42
CA TYR A 297 10.54 15.20 -0.57
C TYR A 297 10.96 15.91 0.71
N LYS A 298 10.45 15.48 1.88
CA LYS A 298 10.79 16.14 3.14
C LYS A 298 12.28 16.07 3.46
N GLU A 299 12.96 15.04 2.98
CA GLU A 299 14.39 14.89 3.20
C GLU A 299 15.23 15.93 2.46
N LEU A 300 14.74 16.46 1.33
CA LEU A 300 15.39 17.54 0.60
C LEU A 300 15.39 18.87 1.37
N ASP A 301 14.47 19.03 2.33
CA ASP A 301 14.46 20.18 3.23
C ASP A 301 15.56 20.12 4.29
N PHE A 302 16.24 18.99 4.47
CA PHE A 302 17.28 18.88 5.49
C PHE A 302 18.53 19.66 5.07
N GLN A 303 19.05 20.48 5.97
CA GLN A 303 20.17 21.39 5.67
C GLN A 303 21.41 20.64 5.12
N PHE A 304 21.73 19.45 5.63
CA PHE A 304 22.81 18.63 5.08
C PHE A 304 22.48 18.07 3.69
N ALA A 305 21.21 17.72 3.42
CA ALA A 305 20.77 17.21 2.13
C ALA A 305 20.82 18.30 1.04
N GLN A 306 20.58 19.56 1.41
CA GLN A 306 20.79 20.72 0.52
C GLN A 306 22.25 20.93 0.13
N SER A 307 23.19 20.37 0.89
CA SER A 307 24.62 20.36 0.55
C SER A 307 24.99 19.20 -0.40
N LEU A 308 24.05 18.32 -0.70
CA LEU A 308 24.19 17.19 -1.62
C LEU A 308 23.40 17.46 -2.91
N THR A 309 23.70 16.72 -3.98
CA THR A 309 22.79 16.70 -5.13
C THR A 309 21.49 15.98 -4.73
N PRO A 310 20.33 16.30 -5.35
CA PRO A 310 19.09 15.59 -5.06
C PRO A 310 19.21 14.08 -5.21
N PHE A 311 20.02 13.61 -6.18
CA PHE A 311 20.37 12.20 -6.33
C PHE A 311 20.96 11.59 -5.05
N TRP A 312 22.01 12.19 -4.47
CA TRP A 312 22.66 11.65 -3.28
C TRP A 312 21.76 11.71 -2.04
N ALA A 313 20.93 12.75 -1.92
CA ALA A 313 19.91 12.81 -0.88
C ALA A 313 18.93 11.62 -1.01
N THR A 314 18.38 11.38 -2.21
CA THR A 314 17.49 10.25 -2.47
C THR A 314 18.18 8.89 -2.23
N VAL A 315 19.45 8.73 -2.58
CA VAL A 315 20.22 7.50 -2.31
C VAL A 315 20.30 7.21 -0.81
N ILE A 316 20.57 8.21 0.02
CA ILE A 316 20.69 8.03 1.48
C ILE A 316 19.37 7.57 2.07
N PHE A 317 18.26 8.15 1.63
CA PHE A 317 17.01 8.00 2.35
C PHE A 317 16.00 7.03 1.74
N ALA A 318 15.91 6.95 0.42
CA ALA A 318 15.12 5.93 -0.27
C ALA A 318 16.00 4.74 -0.68
N GLY A 319 17.23 5.01 -1.12
CA GLY A 319 18.16 3.98 -1.58
C GLY A 319 18.67 3.06 -0.48
N MET A 320 19.11 3.58 0.68
CA MET A 320 19.62 2.73 1.77
C MET A 320 18.56 1.80 2.37
N PRO A 321 17.31 2.23 2.66
CA PRO A 321 16.26 1.31 3.06
C PRO A 321 15.96 0.26 1.99
N LEU A 322 15.99 0.63 0.71
CA LEU A 322 15.81 -0.32 -0.39
C LEU A 322 16.96 -1.35 -0.43
N VAL A 323 18.21 -0.92 -0.32
CA VAL A 323 19.37 -1.81 -0.22
C VAL A 323 19.23 -2.75 0.96
N TYR A 324 18.81 -2.25 2.13
CA TYR A 324 18.53 -3.09 3.30
C TYR A 324 17.48 -4.15 2.99
N LEU A 325 16.36 -3.80 2.35
CA LEU A 325 15.34 -4.77 1.95
C LEU A 325 15.89 -5.81 0.97
N LEU A 326 16.73 -5.42 0.01
CA LEU A 326 17.36 -6.34 -0.95
C LEU A 326 18.32 -7.32 -0.27
N ILE A 327 19.11 -6.87 0.71
CA ILE A 327 20.09 -7.73 1.40
C ILE A 327 19.49 -8.48 2.60
N LEU A 328 18.28 -8.12 3.05
CA LEU A 328 17.64 -8.66 4.25
C LEU A 328 17.67 -10.19 4.34
N PRO A 329 17.32 -10.96 3.29
CA PRO A 329 17.37 -12.42 3.34
C PRO A 329 18.75 -12.99 3.69
N TYR A 330 19.81 -12.28 3.33
CA TYR A 330 21.19 -12.71 3.51
C TYR A 330 21.81 -12.22 4.82
N VAL A 331 21.28 -11.12 5.37
CA VAL A 331 21.72 -10.55 6.66
C VAL A 331 21.04 -11.27 7.83
N ASP A 332 19.74 -11.55 7.74
CA ASP A 332 19.01 -12.25 8.81
C ASP A 332 19.18 -13.78 8.70
N LYS A 333 20.33 -14.27 9.18
CA LYS A 333 20.71 -15.69 9.18
C LYS A 333 19.98 -16.56 10.23
N SER A 334 19.10 -15.96 11.05
CA SER A 334 18.37 -16.71 12.08
C SER A 334 17.45 -17.74 11.42
N SER A 335 17.44 -18.97 11.91
CA SER A 335 16.43 -19.94 11.48
C SER A 335 15.07 -19.69 12.15
N SER A 336 14.97 -18.80 13.14
CA SER A 336 13.71 -18.54 13.83
C SER A 336 12.82 -17.55 13.07
N LEU A 337 11.54 -17.87 13.02
CA LEU A 337 10.49 -16.99 12.49
C LEU A 337 9.90 -16.08 13.57
N LYS A 338 10.18 -16.34 14.86
CA LYS A 338 9.67 -15.52 15.96
C LYS A 338 10.25 -14.12 15.88
N MET A 339 9.39 -13.11 16.07
CA MET A 339 9.80 -11.70 16.13
C MET A 339 10.82 -11.44 17.24
N ARG A 340 10.61 -12.03 18.44
CA ARG A 340 11.53 -11.89 19.58
C ARG A 340 12.93 -12.41 19.31
N ASP A 341 13.09 -13.32 18.34
CA ASP A 341 14.40 -13.88 17.99
C ASP A 341 15.12 -13.03 16.93
N ARG A 342 14.46 -12.00 16.38
CA ARG A 342 14.96 -11.09 15.35
C ARG A 342 14.78 -9.62 15.75
N PRO A 343 15.23 -9.19 16.93
CA PRO A 343 14.93 -7.85 17.45
C PRO A 343 15.42 -6.73 16.54
N ILE A 344 16.61 -6.86 15.92
CA ILE A 344 17.16 -5.85 15.01
C ILE A 344 16.29 -5.69 13.77
N THR A 345 15.93 -6.80 13.11
CA THR A 345 15.06 -6.78 11.92
C THR A 345 13.71 -6.15 12.23
N VAL A 346 13.12 -6.51 13.38
CA VAL A 346 11.84 -5.95 13.84
C VAL A 346 11.97 -4.45 14.14
N SER A 347 13.05 -4.01 14.79
CA SER A 347 13.30 -2.60 15.05
C SER A 347 13.41 -1.79 13.76
N PHE A 348 14.15 -2.26 12.76
CA PHE A 348 14.27 -1.56 11.48
C PHE A 348 12.96 -1.52 10.69
N ALA A 349 12.11 -2.55 10.78
CA ALA A 349 10.77 -2.50 10.18
C ALA A 349 9.85 -1.47 10.87
N ILE A 350 9.88 -1.41 12.20
CA ILE A 350 9.14 -0.41 12.98
C ILE A 350 9.65 0.99 12.66
N LEU A 351 10.97 1.20 12.67
CA LEU A 351 11.59 2.48 12.34
C LEU A 351 11.28 2.91 10.91
N GLY A 352 11.39 2.01 9.94
CA GLY A 352 11.04 2.28 8.55
C GLY A 352 9.57 2.72 8.40
N THR A 353 8.65 2.06 9.12
CA THR A 353 7.22 2.44 9.12
C THR A 353 7.00 3.82 9.75
N ILE A 354 7.63 4.07 10.90
CA ILE A 354 7.54 5.36 11.61
C ILE A 354 8.12 6.46 10.73
N TYR A 355 9.32 6.29 10.17
CA TYR A 355 9.97 7.30 9.35
C TYR A 355 9.19 7.57 8.07
N LEU A 356 8.71 6.54 7.37
CA LEU A 356 7.87 6.72 6.17
C LEU A 356 6.65 7.58 6.49
N ALA A 357 5.91 7.26 7.55
CA ALA A 357 4.70 7.99 7.91
C ALA A 357 4.99 9.39 8.49
N SER A 358 5.94 9.51 9.41
CA SER A 358 6.28 10.76 10.08
C SER A 358 6.96 11.76 9.15
N LEU A 359 7.85 11.33 8.25
CA LEU A 359 8.43 12.20 7.23
C LEU A 359 7.39 12.63 6.21
N SER A 360 6.48 11.73 5.81
CA SER A 360 5.38 12.12 4.92
C SER A 360 4.49 13.17 5.57
N LEU A 361 4.13 12.98 6.84
CA LEU A 361 3.36 13.97 7.61
C LEU A 361 4.12 15.29 7.77
N TRP A 362 5.41 15.24 8.06
CA TRP A 362 6.23 16.44 8.22
C TRP A 362 6.39 17.20 6.89
N GLY A 363 6.51 16.48 5.77
CA GLY A 363 6.46 17.02 4.42
C GLY A 363 5.15 17.74 4.13
N ALA A 364 4.01 17.12 4.44
CA ALA A 364 2.70 17.72 4.25
C ALA A 364 2.49 19.00 5.08
N LEU A 365 2.96 19.02 6.33
CA LEU A 365 2.74 20.14 7.24
C LEU A 365 3.70 21.32 7.04
N THR A 366 4.90 21.07 6.51
CA THR A 366 5.94 22.10 6.37
C THR A 366 6.70 21.97 5.05
N PRO A 367 6.02 22.07 3.90
CA PRO A 367 6.65 21.91 2.59
C PRO A 367 7.68 23.02 2.34
N GLY A 368 8.87 22.66 1.84
CA GLY A 368 9.92 23.60 1.41
C GLY A 368 10.62 24.35 2.55
N ILE A 369 10.39 23.98 3.81
CA ILE A 369 10.99 24.67 4.96
C ILE A 369 12.25 23.94 5.39
N ALA A 370 13.40 24.61 5.22
CA ALA A 370 14.70 24.11 5.61
C ALA A 370 14.79 23.71 7.09
N ILE A 371 15.30 22.51 7.38
CA ILE A 371 15.39 21.92 8.71
C ILE A 371 16.86 21.83 9.13
N ALA A 372 17.18 22.45 10.28
CA ALA A 372 18.51 22.41 10.87
C ALA A 372 18.96 20.98 11.23
N ASN A 373 20.22 20.66 10.97
CA ASN A 373 20.79 19.31 11.15
C ASN A 373 20.59 18.71 12.54
N TRP A 374 20.61 19.52 13.60
CA TRP A 374 20.39 19.02 14.96
C TRP A 374 18.95 18.51 15.17
N LYS A 375 17.94 19.13 14.53
CA LYS A 375 16.55 18.64 14.57
C LYS A 375 16.40 17.32 13.81
N VAL A 376 17.08 17.22 12.67
CA VAL A 376 17.15 15.98 11.90
C VAL A 376 17.81 14.87 12.72
N ALA A 377 18.93 15.15 13.38
CA ALA A 377 19.62 14.22 14.25
C ALA A 377 18.71 13.74 15.40
N LEU A 378 17.98 14.65 16.06
CA LEU A 378 17.01 14.28 17.09
C LEU A 378 15.89 13.38 16.55
N PHE A 379 15.35 13.70 15.36
CA PHE A 379 14.28 12.92 14.73
C PHE A 379 14.68 11.49 14.38
N PHE A 380 15.89 11.28 13.86
CA PHE A 380 16.35 9.93 13.52
C PHE A 380 16.93 9.20 14.73
N PHE A 381 17.91 9.79 15.43
CA PHE A 381 18.69 9.05 16.42
C PHE A 381 17.92 8.78 17.72
N LEU A 382 17.10 9.71 18.23
CA LEU A 382 16.39 9.46 19.49
C LEU A 382 15.34 8.34 19.38
N PRO A 383 14.38 8.37 18.42
CA PRO A 383 13.50 7.24 18.18
C PRO A 383 14.27 5.98 17.80
N GLY A 384 15.35 6.10 17.02
CA GLY A 384 16.22 4.99 16.64
C GLY A 384 16.76 4.23 17.86
N ILE A 385 17.46 4.94 18.75
CA ILE A 385 18.02 4.39 19.99
C ILE A 385 16.91 3.82 20.87
N ALA A 386 15.81 4.57 21.04
CA ALA A 386 14.70 4.16 21.90
C ALA A 386 14.03 2.87 21.40
N ILE A 387 13.69 2.78 20.11
CA ILE A 387 13.00 1.62 19.53
C ILE A 387 13.92 0.40 19.49
N ILE A 388 15.19 0.56 19.11
CA ILE A 388 16.15 -0.55 19.11
C ILE A 388 16.32 -1.09 20.54
N SER A 389 16.53 -0.22 21.52
CA SER A 389 16.69 -0.61 22.92
C SER A 389 15.43 -1.27 23.47
N LEU A 390 14.26 -0.68 23.23
CA LEU A 390 12.98 -1.20 23.71
C LEU A 390 12.63 -2.56 23.09
N THR A 391 12.82 -2.70 21.78
CA THR A 391 12.57 -3.97 21.09
C THR A 391 13.49 -5.07 21.63
N TRP A 392 14.76 -4.73 21.89
CA TRP A 392 15.72 -5.66 22.46
C TRP A 392 15.36 -6.08 23.90
N VAL A 393 14.99 -5.12 24.76
CA VAL A 393 14.53 -5.39 26.13
C VAL A 393 13.25 -6.24 26.16
N ILE A 394 12.26 -5.91 25.32
CA ILE A 394 11.02 -6.70 25.21
C ILE A 394 11.34 -8.10 24.70
N ALA A 395 12.19 -8.23 23.67
CA ALA A 395 12.60 -9.51 23.14
C ALA A 395 13.32 -10.37 24.20
N ASP A 396 14.24 -9.81 24.97
CA ASP A 396 14.92 -10.49 26.08
C ASP A 396 13.94 -10.91 27.18
N ALA A 397 13.03 -10.02 27.59
CA ALA A 397 11.99 -10.34 28.57
C ALA A 397 11.05 -11.45 28.09
N MET A 398 10.68 -11.46 26.80
CA MET A 398 9.88 -12.53 26.19
C MET A 398 10.64 -13.84 26.06
N LYS A 399 11.98 -13.81 25.87
CA LYS A 399 12.81 -15.02 25.87
C LYS A 399 12.95 -15.62 27.26
N LYS A 400 13.03 -14.76 28.29
CA LYS A 400 13.06 -15.13 29.71
C LYS A 400 11.67 -15.43 30.30
N GLU A 401 10.63 -15.50 29.46
CA GLU A 401 9.24 -15.77 29.84
C GLU A 401 8.65 -14.81 30.89
N LYS A 402 9.27 -13.63 31.07
CA LYS A 402 8.78 -12.58 31.99
C LYS A 402 7.55 -11.88 31.45
N ILE A 403 7.39 -11.85 30.12
CA ILE A 403 6.28 -11.19 29.42
C ILE A 403 5.74 -12.12 28.34
N HIS A 404 4.42 -12.27 28.30
CA HIS A 404 3.71 -13.07 27.31
C HIS A 404 2.86 -12.16 26.41
N VAL A 405 3.35 -11.86 25.20
CA VAL A 405 2.58 -11.07 24.22
C VAL A 405 1.85 -12.02 23.28
N ARG A 406 0.56 -12.25 23.55
CA ARG A 406 -0.34 -12.90 22.58
C ARG A 406 -0.61 -11.89 21.47
N ASN A 407 -0.30 -12.23 20.21
CA ASN A 407 -0.43 -11.35 19.03
C ASN A 407 0.61 -10.21 18.93
N ALA A 408 1.89 -10.55 19.15
CA ALA A 408 3.01 -9.63 18.98
C ALA A 408 2.99 -8.77 17.68
N PRO A 409 2.62 -9.29 16.48
CA PRO A 409 2.55 -8.46 15.27
C PRO A 409 1.62 -7.25 15.41
N TRP A 410 0.44 -7.44 16.01
CA TRP A 410 -0.53 -6.37 16.21
C TRP A 410 -0.06 -5.38 17.26
N ALA A 411 0.57 -5.85 18.34
CA ALA A 411 1.17 -4.95 19.33
C ALA A 411 2.23 -4.04 18.70
N PHE A 412 3.14 -4.59 17.88
CA PHE A 412 4.16 -3.81 17.19
C PHE A 412 3.56 -2.83 16.15
N ALA A 413 2.55 -3.26 15.39
CA ALA A 413 1.84 -2.38 14.46
C ALA A 413 1.15 -1.21 15.18
N THR A 414 0.44 -1.47 16.28
CA THR A 414 -0.22 -0.42 17.07
C THR A 414 0.80 0.52 17.74
N MET A 415 1.97 0.02 18.14
CA MET A 415 3.05 0.87 18.64
C MET A 415 3.58 1.84 17.56
N ALA A 416 3.71 1.39 16.31
CA ALA A 416 4.08 2.28 15.21
C ALA A 416 3.02 3.37 14.98
N ILE A 417 1.73 3.01 15.02
CA ILE A 417 0.62 3.98 14.93
C ILE A 417 0.71 5.01 16.05
N MET A 418 0.89 4.55 17.29
CA MET A 418 1.04 5.41 18.47
C MET A 418 2.23 6.38 18.34
N ALA A 419 3.36 5.91 17.82
CA ALA A 419 4.55 6.75 17.62
C ALA A 419 4.32 7.82 16.55
N VAL A 420 3.72 7.45 15.42
CA VAL A 420 3.38 8.39 14.34
C VAL A 420 2.35 9.42 14.80
N SER A 421 1.31 8.97 15.50
CA SER A 421 0.27 9.88 16.01
C SER A 421 0.82 10.81 17.08
N ALA A 422 1.70 10.33 17.98
CA ALA A 422 2.34 11.18 18.98
C ALA A 422 3.25 12.24 18.32
N PHE A 423 4.04 11.86 17.31
CA PHE A 423 4.83 12.81 16.53
C PHE A 423 3.94 13.84 15.83
N GLY A 424 2.87 13.38 15.18
CA GLY A 424 1.88 14.24 14.53
C GLY A 424 1.24 15.23 15.49
N SER A 425 0.82 14.77 16.68
CA SER A 425 0.30 15.64 17.74
C SER A 425 1.32 16.69 18.16
N GLY A 426 2.59 16.33 18.37
CA GLY A 426 3.64 17.27 18.71
C GLY A 426 3.85 18.35 17.63
N MET A 427 3.84 17.96 16.36
CA MET A 427 3.94 18.88 15.23
C MET A 427 2.74 19.83 15.15
N LEU A 428 1.53 19.30 15.35
CA LEU A 428 0.30 20.09 15.33
C LEU A 428 0.20 21.04 16.53
N ILE A 429 0.65 20.64 17.73
CA ILE A 429 0.78 21.53 18.89
C ILE A 429 1.70 22.71 18.54
N LEU A 430 2.87 22.42 17.96
CA LEU A 430 3.81 23.48 17.59
C LEU A 430 3.27 24.40 16.49
N ALA A 431 2.52 23.84 15.53
CA ALA A 431 1.85 24.62 14.49
C ALA A 431 0.76 25.53 15.09
N ASP A 432 -0.08 24.99 15.97
CA ASP A 432 -1.17 25.73 16.62
C ASP A 432 -0.65 26.82 17.55
N ILE A 433 0.46 26.60 18.27
CA ILE A 433 1.12 27.63 19.08
C ILE A 433 1.62 28.79 18.22
N ARG A 434 2.11 28.51 17.00
CA ARG A 434 2.68 29.54 16.10
C ARG A 434 1.61 30.29 15.33
N ALA A 435 0.59 29.59 14.86
CA ALA A 435 -0.50 30.12 14.06
C ALA A 435 -1.79 29.41 14.45
N PRO A 436 -2.45 29.86 15.55
CA PRO A 436 -3.64 29.21 16.06
C PRO A 436 -4.72 29.09 14.98
N SER A 437 -5.22 27.88 14.76
CA SER A 437 -6.33 27.66 13.84
C SER A 437 -7.23 26.53 14.33
N LEU A 438 -8.54 26.68 14.11
CA LEU A 438 -9.51 25.64 14.47
C LEU A 438 -9.15 24.28 13.84
N LEU A 439 -8.59 24.29 12.62
CA LEU A 439 -8.15 23.09 11.94
C LEU A 439 -6.97 22.42 12.64
N TYR A 440 -5.96 23.18 13.08
CA TYR A 440 -4.83 22.63 13.83
C TYR A 440 -5.25 22.14 15.21
N THR A 441 -6.09 22.89 15.92
CA THR A 441 -6.62 22.46 17.22
C THR A 441 -7.42 21.16 17.10
N ILE A 442 -8.33 21.04 16.13
CA ILE A 442 -9.11 19.81 15.91
C ILE A 442 -8.19 18.65 15.52
N SER A 443 -7.26 18.87 14.57
CA SER A 443 -6.31 17.83 14.12
C SER A 443 -5.42 17.35 15.27
N MET A 444 -4.97 18.27 16.13
CA MET A 444 -4.21 17.97 17.33
C MET A 444 -5.00 17.09 18.29
N ILE A 445 -6.25 17.46 18.61
CA ILE A 445 -7.11 16.67 19.52
C ILE A 445 -7.34 15.27 18.95
N LEU A 446 -7.67 15.16 17.66
CA LEU A 446 -7.91 13.87 17.02
C LEU A 446 -6.65 12.98 17.03
N THR A 447 -5.48 13.53 16.74
CA THR A 447 -4.22 12.75 16.78
C THR A 447 -3.82 12.37 18.21
N LEU A 448 -4.11 13.20 19.21
CA LEU A 448 -3.91 12.85 20.63
C LEU A 448 -4.85 11.74 21.07
N MET A 449 -6.11 11.77 20.63
CA MET A 449 -7.06 10.69 20.86
C MET A 449 -6.58 9.38 20.24
N VAL A 450 -6.10 9.40 18.99
CA VAL A 450 -5.52 8.22 18.34
C VAL A 450 -4.32 7.69 19.13
N THR A 451 -3.45 8.58 19.62
CA THR A 451 -2.31 8.19 20.47
C THR A 451 -2.76 7.50 21.75
N ALA A 452 -3.74 8.09 22.46
CA ALA A 452 -4.28 7.54 23.71
C ALA A 452 -4.97 6.20 23.49
N ILE A 453 -5.82 6.09 22.45
CA ILE A 453 -6.50 4.85 22.07
C ILE A 453 -5.47 3.78 21.70
N SER A 454 -4.45 4.12 20.90
CA SER A 454 -3.40 3.19 20.51
C SER A 454 -2.63 2.66 21.72
N ALA A 455 -2.33 3.51 22.72
CA ALA A 455 -1.71 3.09 23.97
C ALA A 455 -2.59 2.09 24.74
N VAL A 456 -3.90 2.37 24.87
CA VAL A 456 -4.87 1.46 25.50
C VAL A 456 -4.95 0.13 24.74
N VAL A 457 -4.98 0.17 23.41
CA VAL A 457 -5.03 -1.03 22.56
C VAL A 457 -3.76 -1.86 22.71
N VAL A 458 -2.57 -1.27 22.75
CA VAL A 458 -1.32 -1.99 23.01
C VAL A 458 -1.36 -2.70 24.37
N ILE A 459 -1.83 -2.01 25.41
CA ILE A 459 -1.99 -2.60 26.75
C ILE A 459 -3.01 -3.74 26.73
N ALA A 460 -4.11 -3.58 26.00
CA ALA A 460 -5.14 -4.60 25.90
C ALA A 460 -4.67 -5.83 25.09
N ILE A 461 -3.91 -5.64 24.00
CA ILE A 461 -3.28 -6.73 23.25
C ILE A 461 -2.26 -7.46 24.14
N SER A 462 -1.40 -6.71 24.84
CA SER A 462 -0.36 -7.31 25.70
C SER A 462 -0.95 -8.09 26.88
N ARG A 463 -2.12 -7.68 27.38
CA ARG A 463 -2.90 -8.41 28.40
C ARG A 463 -3.77 -9.53 27.83
N GLY A 464 -3.78 -9.73 26.51
CA GLY A 464 -4.59 -10.76 25.87
C GLY A 464 -6.10 -10.48 25.91
N ILE A 465 -6.53 -9.24 26.15
CA ILE A 465 -7.96 -8.86 26.20
C ILE A 465 -8.61 -9.08 24.83
N PHE A 466 -7.88 -8.85 23.73
CA PHE A 466 -8.34 -9.09 22.36
C PHE A 466 -8.02 -10.47 21.81
N THR A 467 -7.72 -11.47 22.65
CA THR A 467 -7.67 -12.84 22.12
C THR A 467 -9.05 -13.17 21.59
N GLN A 468 -9.17 -13.32 20.27
CA GLN A 468 -10.34 -13.95 19.69
C GLN A 468 -10.46 -15.31 20.38
N ARG A 469 -11.42 -15.45 21.29
CA ARG A 469 -11.96 -16.78 21.51
C ARG A 469 -12.43 -17.21 20.13
N ALA A 470 -11.97 -18.37 19.69
CA ALA A 470 -12.63 -19.06 18.61
C ALA A 470 -14.02 -19.41 19.16
N ASP A 471 -14.93 -18.44 19.09
CA ASP A 471 -16.35 -18.70 19.32
C ASP A 471 -16.67 -19.84 18.36
N VAL A 472 -17.24 -20.93 18.88
CA VAL A 472 -17.62 -22.08 18.06
C VAL A 472 -18.45 -21.53 16.91
N TYR A 473 -17.88 -21.54 15.71
CA TYR A 473 -18.52 -21.01 14.52
C TYR A 473 -19.83 -21.78 14.34
N LYS A 474 -20.95 -21.10 14.56
CA LYS A 474 -22.27 -21.65 14.25
C LYS A 474 -22.57 -21.26 12.81
N PRO A 475 -22.59 -22.21 11.87
CA PRO A 475 -22.95 -21.90 10.50
C PRO A 475 -24.34 -21.28 10.47
N MET A 476 -24.51 -20.27 9.60
CA MET A 476 -25.80 -19.64 9.39
C MET A 476 -26.79 -20.69 8.89
N SER A 477 -27.99 -20.74 9.46
CA SER A 477 -29.02 -21.66 8.96
C SER A 477 -29.38 -21.28 7.53
N LYS A 478 -29.75 -22.27 6.70
CA LYS A 478 -30.18 -22.00 5.31
C LYS A 478 -31.29 -20.94 5.24
N ASN A 479 -32.22 -20.93 6.20
CA ASN A 479 -33.29 -19.96 6.25
C ASN A 479 -32.79 -18.54 6.57
N ALA A 480 -31.85 -18.39 7.51
CA ALA A 480 -31.22 -17.11 7.82
C ALA A 480 -30.39 -16.59 6.63
N TYR A 481 -29.67 -17.48 5.94
CA TYR A 481 -28.97 -17.16 4.70
C TYR A 481 -29.92 -16.68 3.61
N THR A 482 -31.00 -17.42 3.34
CA THR A 482 -31.99 -17.05 2.33
C THR A 482 -32.62 -15.70 2.65
N LEU A 483 -32.99 -15.45 3.91
CA LEU A 483 -33.58 -14.17 4.32
C LEU A 483 -32.59 -13.01 4.16
N ALA A 484 -31.39 -13.12 4.73
CA ALA A 484 -30.37 -12.08 4.65
C ALA A 484 -29.92 -11.83 3.19
N GLY A 485 -29.63 -12.90 2.46
CA GLY A 485 -29.26 -12.86 1.05
C GLY A 485 -30.33 -12.22 0.17
N SER A 486 -31.61 -12.52 0.42
CA SER A 486 -32.74 -11.89 -0.30
C SER A 486 -32.84 -10.40 0.02
N GLY A 487 -32.65 -10.00 1.28
CA GLY A 487 -32.60 -8.60 1.68
C GLY A 487 -31.49 -7.84 0.98
N PHE A 488 -30.25 -8.35 1.02
CA PHE A 488 -29.11 -7.75 0.32
C PHE A 488 -29.33 -7.68 -1.20
N THR A 489 -29.89 -8.73 -1.80
CA THR A 489 -30.20 -8.75 -3.24
C THR A 489 -31.27 -7.72 -3.59
N ALA A 490 -32.34 -7.60 -2.80
CA ALA A 490 -33.36 -6.58 -2.98
C ALA A 490 -32.79 -5.17 -2.85
N SER A 491 -31.90 -4.93 -1.87
CA SER A 491 -31.18 -3.66 -1.74
C SER A 491 -30.29 -3.39 -2.95
N ALA A 492 -29.56 -4.38 -3.45
CA ALA A 492 -28.73 -4.23 -4.65
C ALA A 492 -29.58 -3.90 -5.89
N ILE A 493 -30.71 -4.57 -6.08
CA ILE A 493 -31.65 -4.27 -7.18
C ILE A 493 -32.23 -2.85 -7.05
N PHE A 494 -32.61 -2.45 -5.83
CA PHE A 494 -33.08 -1.09 -5.57
C PHE A 494 -32.01 -0.05 -5.90
N ILE A 495 -30.77 -0.23 -5.44
CA ILE A 495 -29.67 0.67 -5.74
C ILE A 495 -29.37 0.68 -7.25
N LEU A 496 -29.39 -0.48 -7.91
CA LEU A 496 -29.22 -0.57 -9.37
C LEU A 496 -30.29 0.23 -10.11
N PHE A 497 -31.54 0.16 -9.67
CA PHE A 497 -32.62 0.97 -10.21
C PHE A 497 -32.36 2.47 -10.00
N GLU A 498 -32.02 2.89 -8.78
CA GLU A 498 -31.70 4.28 -8.45
C GLU A 498 -30.57 4.84 -9.32
N ILE A 499 -29.48 4.09 -9.50
CA ILE A 499 -28.35 4.57 -10.33
C ILE A 499 -28.64 4.47 -11.83
N SER A 500 -29.54 3.59 -12.28
CA SER A 500 -29.87 3.45 -13.71
C SER A 500 -30.55 4.68 -14.31
N VAL A 501 -31.18 5.50 -13.48
CA VAL A 501 -31.84 6.75 -13.88
C VAL A 501 -30.94 7.99 -13.71
N ILE A 502 -29.73 7.82 -13.16
CA ILE A 502 -28.75 8.91 -13.03
C ILE A 502 -28.01 9.08 -14.35
N ASN A 503 -28.13 10.27 -14.95
CA ASN A 503 -27.28 10.67 -16.06
C ASN A 503 -25.96 11.27 -15.53
N PRO A 504 -24.79 10.65 -15.72
CA PRO A 504 -23.50 11.09 -15.19
C PRO A 504 -22.88 12.24 -16.01
N ASP A 505 -23.61 13.35 -16.11
CA ASP A 505 -23.24 14.55 -16.88
C ASP A 505 -22.47 15.59 -16.04
N THR A 506 -22.46 15.42 -14.73
CA THR A 506 -21.85 16.34 -13.76
C THR A 506 -21.05 15.53 -12.74
N VAL A 507 -20.07 16.16 -12.11
CA VAL A 507 -19.26 15.55 -11.05
C VAL A 507 -20.14 15.03 -9.91
N PHE A 508 -21.14 15.81 -9.49
CA PHE A 508 -22.07 15.42 -8.43
C PHE A 508 -22.83 14.14 -8.78
N LYS A 509 -23.50 14.10 -9.94
CA LYS A 509 -24.28 12.92 -10.37
C LYS A 509 -23.38 11.70 -10.63
N THR A 510 -22.21 11.93 -11.23
CA THR A 510 -21.22 10.87 -11.45
C THR A 510 -20.74 10.26 -10.12
N SER A 511 -20.52 11.09 -9.10
CA SER A 511 -20.13 10.63 -7.77
C SER A 511 -21.25 9.83 -7.08
N LEU A 512 -22.52 10.25 -7.20
CA LEU A 512 -23.66 9.49 -6.67
C LEU A 512 -23.81 8.14 -7.37
N TYR A 513 -23.69 8.10 -8.70
CA TYR A 513 -23.68 6.86 -9.47
C TYR A 513 -22.56 5.93 -8.98
N ALA A 514 -21.35 6.45 -8.85
CA ALA A 514 -20.18 5.69 -8.44
C ALA A 514 -20.30 5.15 -7.01
N ILE A 515 -20.84 5.93 -6.06
CA ILE A 515 -21.15 5.45 -4.70
C ILE A 515 -22.11 4.26 -4.77
N GLY A 516 -23.20 4.37 -5.53
CA GLY A 516 -24.17 3.27 -5.68
C GLY A 516 -23.53 2.02 -6.28
N LEU A 517 -22.74 2.16 -7.34
CA LEU A 517 -21.98 1.05 -7.95
C LEU A 517 -21.02 0.40 -6.95
N GLY A 518 -20.25 1.19 -6.22
CA GLY A 518 -19.34 0.68 -5.21
C GLY A 518 -20.07 -0.06 -4.08
N VAL A 519 -21.22 0.44 -3.62
CA VAL A 519 -22.06 -0.23 -2.62
C VAL A 519 -22.58 -1.57 -3.15
N ILE A 520 -22.99 -1.66 -4.41
CA ILE A 520 -23.39 -2.93 -5.05
C ILE A 520 -22.24 -3.94 -5.02
N LEU A 521 -21.01 -3.52 -5.31
CA LEU A 521 -19.84 -4.42 -5.22
C LEU A 521 -19.61 -4.89 -3.78
N LEU A 522 -19.73 -4.01 -2.78
CA LEU A 522 -19.63 -4.39 -1.37
C LEU A 522 -20.73 -5.38 -0.96
N ILE A 523 -21.97 -5.17 -1.42
CA ILE A 523 -23.09 -6.10 -1.21
C ILE A 523 -22.78 -7.44 -1.86
N GLY A 524 -22.27 -7.46 -3.10
CA GLY A 524 -21.86 -8.68 -3.79
C GLY A 524 -20.81 -9.46 -3.00
N GLY A 525 -19.80 -8.77 -2.47
CA GLY A 525 -18.82 -9.36 -1.55
C GLY A 525 -19.45 -9.93 -0.28
N ALA A 526 -20.41 -9.23 0.33
CA ALA A 526 -21.13 -9.72 1.50
C ALA A 526 -21.97 -10.97 1.19
N VAL A 527 -22.66 -11.00 0.05
CA VAL A 527 -23.44 -12.16 -0.42
C VAL A 527 -22.54 -13.36 -0.65
N LEU A 528 -21.39 -13.20 -1.33
CA LEU A 528 -20.43 -14.29 -1.52
C LEU A 528 -19.86 -14.81 -0.21
N ARG A 529 -19.62 -13.91 0.77
CA ARG A 529 -19.20 -14.30 2.11
C ARG A 529 -20.26 -15.17 2.80
N MET A 530 -21.53 -14.76 2.74
CA MET A 530 -22.64 -15.53 3.31
C MET A 530 -22.85 -16.87 2.59
N TYR A 531 -22.67 -16.90 1.27
CA TYR A 531 -22.73 -18.12 0.46
C TYR A 531 -21.66 -19.11 0.92
N ARG A 532 -20.41 -18.68 1.03
CA ARG A 532 -19.30 -19.50 1.53
C ARG A 532 -19.56 -20.01 2.96
N ALA A 533 -20.03 -19.12 3.84
CA ALA A 533 -20.40 -19.45 5.21
C ALA A 533 -21.46 -20.56 5.31
N THR A 534 -22.39 -20.62 4.34
CA THR A 534 -23.55 -21.54 4.35
C THR A 534 -23.31 -22.83 3.56
N ILE A 535 -22.66 -22.72 2.40
CA ILE A 535 -22.45 -23.85 1.47
C ILE A 535 -21.12 -24.55 1.73
N TYR A 536 -20.07 -23.78 2.05
CA TYR A 536 -18.73 -24.33 2.31
C TYR A 536 -18.40 -24.47 3.80
N ASN A 537 -19.25 -23.92 4.69
CA ASN A 537 -19.06 -23.89 6.14
C ASN A 537 -17.77 -23.14 6.59
N GLU A 538 -17.50 -21.98 5.97
CA GLU A 538 -16.25 -21.21 6.14
C GLU A 538 -16.37 -19.83 6.81
#